data_AF-A0A7T5BT12-F1
#
_entry.id   AF-A0A7T5BT12-F1
#
_cell.length_a   1.000
_cell.length_b   1.000
_cell.length_c   1.000
_cell.angle_alpha   90.00
_cell.angle_beta   90.00
_cell.angle_gamma   90.00
#
_symmetry.space_group_name_H-M   'P 1'
#
loop_
_entity.id
_entity.type
_entity.pdbx_description
1 polymer ?
#
loop_
_entity_poly.entity_id
_entity_poly.type
_entity_poly.pdbx_seq_one_letter_code
_entity_poly.pdbx_strand_id
1 'polypeptide(L)'
;MMKYRFISLLFLSTLILSACSNPFDQLADEINSWISGDEPTEKTTNDEPDDNSTQDTSSSETETSTNEDIDYIDYSHLMNEGAAVSLDKGTHSVGSDIEPGRYKVIPHEETSSISVENAEGRIVAGETLSGINNHEGQYPDSLVVFLDEGYTLETQHDSGVELEPYETSDIDVLTTGLWVVGEDIPEGVYDINVPNTDKYGSLSVSNVVDYEKMQIIIGSEQYGGTSEFTISFDDGDVLNLRYLPNIELVKR
;
A
#
# COMPACT_ATOMS: atom_id res chain seq x y z
N MET A 1 51.65 -21.80 9.65
CA MET A 1 52.06 -20.41 9.93
C MET A 1 52.69 -19.84 8.66
N MET A 2 51.92 -19.09 7.87
CA MET A 2 52.46 -18.33 6.73
C MET A 2 51.71 -17.01 6.65
N LYS A 3 52.45 -15.93 6.91
CA LYS A 3 51.99 -14.55 7.04
C LYS A 3 51.88 -13.95 5.65
N TYR A 4 50.69 -13.48 5.27
CA TYR A 4 50.55 -12.56 4.15
C TYR A 4 50.52 -11.14 4.71
N ARG A 5 51.48 -10.34 4.25
CA ARG A 5 51.71 -8.95 4.65
C ARG A 5 50.84 -8.06 3.76
N PHE A 6 50.16 -7.12 4.38
CA PHE A 6 49.54 -5.97 3.73
C PHE A 6 50.53 -5.25 2.82
N ILE A 7 50.15 -5.01 1.56
CA ILE A 7 50.76 -4.02 0.70
C ILE A 7 49.64 -3.11 0.21
N SER A 8 49.51 -1.99 0.93
CA SER A 8 48.91 -0.77 0.42
C SER A 8 49.89 -0.15 -0.56
N LEU A 9 49.45 0.11 -1.79
CA LEU A 9 50.16 0.98 -2.72
C LEU A 9 49.13 1.75 -3.54
N LEU A 10 48.81 2.92 -3.00
CA LEU A 10 48.26 4.09 -3.68
C LEU A 10 49.05 4.37 -4.95
N PHE A 11 48.36 4.39 -6.09
CA PHE A 11 48.81 5.11 -7.27
C PHE A 11 47.74 6.11 -7.70
N LEU A 12 48.02 7.37 -7.35
CA LEU A 12 47.80 8.60 -8.12
C LEU A 12 46.85 8.46 -9.33
N SER A 13 45.58 8.82 -9.14
CA SER A 13 44.74 9.31 -10.24
C SER A 13 44.93 10.82 -10.36
N THR A 14 45.47 11.21 -11.50
CA THR A 14 45.70 12.59 -11.92
C THR A 14 44.39 13.30 -12.24
N LEU A 15 44.22 14.48 -11.62
CA LEU A 15 43.52 15.68 -12.11
C LEU A 15 42.64 15.52 -13.37
N ILE A 16 41.32 15.60 -13.20
CA ILE A 16 40.42 16.21 -14.18
C ILE A 16 39.56 17.23 -13.43
N LEU A 17 39.99 18.48 -13.50
CA LEU A 17 39.20 19.67 -13.14
C LEU A 17 39.33 20.62 -14.33
N SER A 18 38.39 20.55 -15.27
CA SER A 18 37.82 21.69 -16.00
C SER A 18 36.94 21.20 -17.15
N ALA A 19 35.63 21.22 -16.94
CA ALA A 19 34.60 21.61 -17.91
C ALA A 19 33.23 21.24 -17.31
N CYS A 20 32.69 22.13 -16.48
CA CYS A 20 31.25 22.13 -16.26
C CYS A 20 30.60 22.69 -17.54
N SER A 21 30.18 21.81 -18.42
CA SER A 21 29.09 22.09 -19.36
C SER A 21 27.93 21.20 -18.93
N ASN A 22 26.85 21.84 -18.50
CA ASN A 22 25.60 21.18 -18.10
C ASN A 22 25.15 20.21 -19.21
N PRO A 23 24.91 18.93 -18.92
CA PRO A 23 24.38 17.97 -19.89
C PRO A 23 22.89 18.24 -20.24
N PHE A 24 22.26 19.21 -19.58
CA PHE A 24 20.84 19.56 -19.79
C PHE A 24 20.63 20.69 -20.80
N ASP A 25 21.62 21.55 -21.06
CA ASP A 25 21.44 22.67 -21.98
C ASP A 25 21.43 22.19 -23.45
N GLN A 26 22.19 21.13 -23.78
CA GLN A 26 22.14 20.52 -25.11
C GLN A 26 20.80 19.83 -25.40
N LEU A 27 20.12 19.29 -24.38
CA LEU A 27 18.79 18.68 -24.56
C LEU A 27 17.71 19.74 -24.83
N ALA A 28 17.83 20.93 -24.25
CA ALA A 28 16.88 22.01 -24.49
C ALA A 28 16.97 22.57 -25.92
N ASP A 29 18.18 22.70 -26.46
CA ASP A 29 18.39 23.15 -27.84
C ASP A 29 17.96 22.09 -28.87
N GLU A 30 18.09 20.79 -28.54
CA GLU A 30 17.67 19.69 -29.42
C GLU A 30 16.14 19.51 -29.47
N ILE A 31 15.43 19.75 -28.36
CA ILE A 31 13.95 19.75 -28.32
C ILE A 31 13.38 20.93 -29.12
N ASN A 32 13.98 22.12 -29.03
CA ASN A 32 13.53 23.28 -29.80
C ASN A 32 13.83 23.13 -31.31
N SER A 33 14.91 22.44 -31.67
CA SER A 33 15.25 22.08 -33.06
C SER A 33 14.26 21.07 -33.67
N TRP A 34 13.73 20.13 -32.87
CA TRP A 34 12.71 19.19 -33.34
C TRP A 34 11.31 19.83 -33.45
N ILE A 35 10.98 20.78 -32.57
CA ILE A 35 9.69 21.51 -32.60
C ILE A 35 9.62 22.55 -33.72
N SER A 36 10.75 23.04 -34.21
CA SER A 36 10.82 24.02 -35.31
C SER A 36 11.71 23.49 -36.43
N GLY A 37 11.12 22.75 -37.36
CA GLY A 37 11.84 22.18 -38.49
C GLY A 37 12.62 23.22 -39.32
N ASP A 38 13.80 22.76 -39.78
CA ASP A 38 14.78 23.30 -40.74
C ASP A 38 15.94 24.20 -40.24
N GLU A 39 17.17 23.72 -40.45
CA GLU A 39 18.45 24.47 -40.48
C GLU A 39 18.70 25.13 -41.88
N PRO A 40 19.84 25.81 -42.15
CA PRO A 40 20.27 27.11 -41.65
C PRO A 40 20.62 28.09 -42.81
N THR A 41 20.59 29.41 -42.60
CA THR A 41 21.33 30.35 -43.50
C THR A 41 21.70 31.68 -42.84
N GLU A 42 22.86 32.21 -43.25
CA GLU A 42 23.58 33.37 -42.70
C GLU A 42 22.88 34.75 -42.80
N LYS A 43 23.23 35.62 -41.83
CA LYS A 43 23.43 37.10 -41.86
C LYS A 43 22.43 38.01 -42.61
N THR A 44 21.87 39.01 -41.89
CA THR A 44 22.21 40.48 -41.93
C THR A 44 21.04 41.37 -41.44
N THR A 45 21.33 42.26 -40.48
CA THR A 45 20.84 43.64 -40.15
C THR A 45 19.36 44.10 -40.29
N ASN A 46 18.89 44.74 -39.19
CA ASN A 46 17.85 45.78 -38.95
C ASN A 46 16.73 46.08 -39.97
N ASP A 47 15.47 46.12 -39.49
CA ASP A 47 14.68 47.34 -39.16
C ASP A 47 13.20 46.96 -38.84
N GLU A 48 12.60 47.63 -37.84
CA GLU A 48 11.14 47.68 -37.51
C GLU A 48 10.39 48.67 -38.46
N PRO A 49 9.05 48.87 -38.42
CA PRO A 49 7.92 48.18 -37.77
C PRO A 49 6.67 48.02 -38.70
N ASP A 50 5.49 47.77 -38.09
CA ASP A 50 4.09 47.85 -38.61
C ASP A 50 3.60 46.71 -39.52
N ASP A 51 2.35 46.26 -39.52
CA ASP A 51 1.12 46.49 -38.74
C ASP A 51 0.10 45.45 -39.28
N ASN A 52 -0.88 45.10 -38.47
CA ASN A 52 -2.23 44.70 -38.86
C ASN A 52 -2.50 43.24 -39.32
N SER A 53 -3.35 42.58 -38.51
CA SER A 53 -4.70 42.13 -38.94
C SER A 53 -5.00 40.64 -38.81
N THR A 54 -6.06 40.38 -38.03
CA THR A 54 -7.03 39.28 -38.11
C THR A 54 -6.57 37.90 -37.64
N GLN A 55 -6.87 37.60 -36.38
CA GLN A 55 -6.94 36.23 -35.86
C GLN A 55 -8.41 35.77 -35.96
N ASP A 56 -8.72 35.05 -37.03
CA ASP A 56 -9.97 34.30 -37.16
C ASP A 56 -9.79 32.92 -36.49
N THR A 57 -10.67 32.69 -35.51
CA THR A 57 -11.19 31.43 -34.98
C THR A 57 -10.59 30.13 -35.52
N SER A 58 -9.84 29.42 -34.68
CA SER A 58 -9.78 27.96 -34.73
C SER A 58 -9.92 27.44 -33.30
N SER A 59 -11.10 26.87 -33.04
CA SER A 59 -11.43 26.12 -31.84
C SER A 59 -10.33 25.11 -31.54
N SER A 60 -9.59 25.32 -30.45
CA SER A 60 -8.78 24.24 -29.89
C SER A 60 -9.74 23.38 -29.08
N GLU A 61 -10.02 22.21 -29.63
CA GLU A 61 -10.73 21.13 -28.95
C GLU A 61 -10.09 20.93 -27.58
N THR A 62 -10.94 21.03 -26.57
CA THR A 62 -10.61 20.63 -25.21
C THR A 62 -10.31 19.15 -25.28
N GLU A 63 -9.03 18.79 -25.21
CA GLU A 63 -8.59 17.42 -24.98
C GLU A 63 -9.40 16.90 -23.80
N THR A 64 -10.22 15.91 -24.10
CA THR A 64 -11.17 15.34 -23.17
C THR A 64 -10.32 14.55 -22.19
N SER A 65 -10.09 15.07 -20.99
CA SER A 65 -9.58 14.26 -19.89
C SER A 65 -10.48 13.03 -19.80
N THR A 66 -9.91 11.87 -20.13
CA THR A 66 -10.53 10.59 -19.85
C THR A 66 -10.77 10.56 -18.35
N ASN A 67 -12.04 10.70 -17.96
CA ASN A 67 -12.49 10.46 -16.61
C ASN A 67 -12.30 8.95 -16.40
N GLU A 68 -11.13 8.54 -15.93
CA GLU A 68 -10.97 7.20 -15.38
C GLU A 68 -11.88 7.16 -14.16
N ASP A 69 -12.91 6.34 -14.21
CA ASP A 69 -13.79 6.09 -13.07
C ASP A 69 -12.91 5.50 -11.97
N ILE A 70 -12.64 6.29 -10.92
CA ILE A 70 -11.85 5.85 -9.77
C ILE A 70 -12.69 4.82 -9.02
N ASP A 71 -12.20 3.59 -8.95
CA ASP A 71 -12.85 2.51 -8.23
C ASP A 71 -12.46 2.57 -6.74
N TYR A 72 -13.41 3.00 -5.91
CA TYR A 72 -13.22 3.11 -4.47
C TYR A 72 -13.51 1.78 -3.80
N ILE A 73 -12.76 1.47 -2.74
CA ILE A 73 -13.03 0.30 -1.91
C ILE A 73 -14.31 0.55 -1.12
N ASP A 74 -15.30 -0.34 -1.23
CA ASP A 74 -16.54 -0.30 -0.47
C ASP A 74 -16.82 -1.67 0.16
N TYR A 75 -16.89 -1.69 1.49
CA TYR A 75 -17.24 -2.88 2.28
C TYR A 75 -18.56 -2.71 3.03
N SER A 76 -19.31 -1.63 2.80
CA SER A 76 -20.53 -1.31 3.55
C SER A 76 -21.59 -2.42 3.47
N HIS A 77 -21.67 -3.14 2.34
CA HIS A 77 -22.60 -4.27 2.16
C HIS A 77 -22.20 -5.54 2.92
N LEU A 78 -21.01 -5.60 3.51
CA LEU A 78 -20.50 -6.74 4.27
C LEU A 78 -20.47 -6.46 5.79
N MET A 79 -20.72 -5.22 6.20
CA MET A 79 -20.68 -4.82 7.61
C MET A 79 -21.83 -5.46 8.41
N ASN A 80 -21.49 -6.13 9.52
CA ASN A 80 -22.43 -6.87 10.37
C ASN A 80 -23.20 -7.99 9.63
N GLU A 81 -22.65 -8.48 8.52
CA GLU A 81 -23.19 -9.59 7.75
C GLU A 81 -22.34 -10.85 7.94
N GLY A 82 -22.92 -11.99 7.59
CA GLY A 82 -22.28 -13.31 7.62
C GLY A 82 -22.80 -14.22 8.73
N ALA A 83 -22.47 -15.51 8.60
CA ALA A 83 -22.81 -16.55 9.57
C ALA A 83 -21.56 -17.32 10.01
N ALA A 84 -21.54 -17.70 11.30
CA ALA A 84 -20.43 -18.44 11.87
C ALA A 84 -20.25 -19.80 11.19
N VAL A 85 -19.00 -20.14 10.85
CA VAL A 85 -18.66 -21.39 10.16
C VAL A 85 -17.29 -21.90 10.57
N SER A 86 -17.20 -23.21 10.78
CA SER A 86 -15.96 -23.93 11.03
C SER A 86 -15.48 -24.54 9.73
N LEU A 87 -14.23 -24.25 9.34
CA LEU A 87 -13.65 -24.68 8.08
C LEU A 87 -12.44 -25.58 8.34
N ASP A 88 -12.43 -26.74 7.70
CA ASP A 88 -11.23 -27.56 7.62
C ASP A 88 -10.17 -26.91 6.72
N LYS A 89 -8.95 -27.44 6.76
CA LYS A 89 -7.90 -27.07 5.81
C LYS A 89 -8.37 -27.20 4.36
N GLY A 90 -8.13 -26.19 3.53
CA GLY A 90 -8.40 -26.22 2.10
C GLY A 90 -8.79 -24.86 1.54
N THR A 91 -9.30 -24.88 0.32
CA THR A 91 -9.86 -23.70 -0.36
C THR A 91 -11.39 -23.73 -0.26
N HIS A 92 -11.96 -22.62 0.19
CA HIS A 92 -13.40 -22.44 0.42
C HIS A 92 -13.91 -21.25 -0.36
N SER A 93 -15.04 -21.38 -1.03
CA SER A 93 -15.65 -20.32 -1.84
C SER A 93 -16.70 -19.54 -1.06
N VAL A 94 -16.61 -18.22 -1.12
CA VAL A 94 -17.61 -17.31 -0.53
C VAL A 94 -18.84 -17.25 -1.45
N GLY A 95 -20.03 -17.42 -0.88
CA GLY A 95 -21.29 -17.66 -1.57
C GLY A 95 -21.68 -19.15 -1.69
N SER A 96 -20.78 -20.07 -1.34
CA SER A 96 -21.06 -21.52 -1.30
C SER A 96 -20.76 -22.12 0.08
N ASP A 97 -19.49 -22.03 0.51
CA ASP A 97 -19.00 -22.64 1.75
C ASP A 97 -19.06 -21.65 2.92
N ILE A 98 -18.95 -20.36 2.59
CA ILE A 98 -18.95 -19.23 3.53
C ILE A 98 -19.99 -18.22 3.03
N GLU A 99 -20.85 -17.70 3.91
CA GLU A 99 -21.74 -16.59 3.54
C GLU A 99 -20.93 -15.29 3.35
N PRO A 100 -21.28 -14.39 2.41
CA PRO A 100 -20.63 -13.09 2.34
C PRO A 100 -20.79 -12.32 3.66
N GLY A 101 -19.74 -11.64 4.08
CA GLY A 101 -19.76 -10.87 5.32
C GLY A 101 -18.38 -10.47 5.83
N ARG A 102 -18.37 -9.94 7.06
CA ARG A 102 -17.15 -9.56 7.78
C ARG A 102 -16.87 -10.56 8.87
N TYR A 103 -15.64 -11.05 8.94
CA TYR A 103 -15.28 -12.16 9.81
C TYR A 103 -14.03 -11.88 10.62
N LYS A 104 -14.01 -12.39 11.84
CA LYS A 104 -12.80 -12.69 12.59
C LYS A 104 -12.43 -14.16 12.34
N VAL A 105 -11.27 -14.38 11.72
CA VAL A 105 -10.72 -15.71 11.46
C VAL A 105 -9.83 -16.11 12.64
N ILE A 106 -10.09 -17.29 13.21
CA ILE A 106 -9.39 -17.81 14.39
C ILE A 106 -8.91 -19.25 14.09
N PRO A 107 -7.62 -19.56 14.16
CA PRO A 107 -7.15 -20.94 13.98
C PRO A 107 -7.55 -21.84 15.15
N HIS A 108 -7.86 -23.11 14.87
CA HIS A 108 -8.30 -24.07 15.89
C HIS A 108 -7.24 -24.32 16.97
N GLU A 109 -6.15 -25.02 16.64
CA GLU A 109 -5.18 -25.50 17.63
C GLU A 109 -3.76 -25.04 17.32
N GLU A 110 -3.32 -25.21 16.08
CA GLU A 110 -1.95 -24.92 15.66
C GLU A 110 -1.86 -23.64 14.82
N THR A 111 -0.73 -23.42 14.16
CA THR A 111 -0.58 -22.34 13.19
C THR A 111 -1.41 -22.63 11.94
N SER A 112 -2.08 -21.61 11.39
CA SER A 112 -2.74 -21.67 10.09
C SER A 112 -2.28 -20.50 9.23
N SER A 113 -2.07 -20.75 7.94
CA SER A 113 -1.80 -19.67 6.98
C SER A 113 -3.06 -19.40 6.19
N ILE A 114 -3.51 -18.15 6.20
CA ILE A 114 -4.75 -17.69 5.58
C ILE A 114 -4.40 -16.83 4.38
N SER A 115 -5.06 -17.08 3.25
CA SER A 115 -5.03 -16.22 2.07
C SER A 115 -6.44 -15.99 1.57
N VAL A 116 -6.81 -14.74 1.32
CA VAL A 116 -8.09 -14.36 0.73
C VAL A 116 -7.82 -13.78 -0.64
N GLU A 117 -8.40 -14.40 -1.67
CA GLU A 117 -8.36 -13.91 -3.05
C GLU A 117 -9.73 -13.39 -3.46
N ASN A 118 -9.76 -12.24 -4.13
CA ASN A 118 -10.98 -11.71 -4.73
C ASN A 118 -11.38 -12.50 -6.00
N ALA A 119 -12.51 -12.13 -6.61
CA ALA A 119 -13.04 -12.80 -7.81
C ALA A 119 -12.08 -12.77 -9.03
N GLU A 120 -11.06 -11.92 -9.01
CA GLU A 120 -10.03 -11.82 -10.06
C GLU A 120 -8.75 -12.61 -9.73
N GLY A 121 -8.73 -13.34 -8.61
CA GLY A 121 -7.58 -14.12 -8.15
C GLY A 121 -6.46 -13.26 -7.54
N ARG A 122 -6.78 -12.04 -7.09
CA ARG A 122 -5.81 -11.16 -6.42
C ARG A 122 -5.93 -11.33 -4.91
N ILE A 123 -4.79 -11.49 -4.23
CA ILE A 123 -4.74 -11.58 -2.77
C ILE A 123 -5.09 -10.21 -2.18
N VAL A 124 -6.17 -10.15 -1.41
CA VAL A 124 -6.66 -8.93 -0.76
C VAL A 124 -6.42 -8.92 0.75
N ALA A 125 -6.28 -10.09 1.36
CA ALA A 125 -5.91 -10.24 2.77
C ALA A 125 -5.17 -11.57 2.97
N GLY A 126 -4.36 -11.65 4.02
CA GLY A 126 -3.69 -12.90 4.36
C GLY A 126 -2.62 -12.74 5.42
N GLU A 127 -2.53 -13.75 6.27
CA GLU A 127 -1.63 -13.78 7.42
C GLU A 127 -1.34 -15.23 7.86
N THR A 128 -0.18 -15.45 8.48
CA THR A 128 0.04 -16.65 9.28
C THR A 128 -0.42 -16.37 10.70
N LEU A 129 -1.31 -17.19 11.23
CA LEU A 129 -1.93 -17.00 12.54
C LEU A 129 -1.53 -18.09 13.53
N SER A 130 -1.34 -17.73 14.80
CA SER A 130 -1.07 -18.64 15.90
C SER A 130 -2.38 -19.14 16.51
N GLY A 131 -2.63 -20.44 16.45
CA GLY A 131 -3.77 -21.06 17.15
C GLY A 131 -3.65 -21.03 18.67
N ILE A 132 -4.74 -21.41 19.32
CA ILE A 132 -4.97 -21.24 20.76
C ILE A 132 -3.92 -21.99 21.62
N ASN A 133 -3.34 -23.07 21.10
CA ASN A 133 -2.33 -23.86 21.82
C ASN A 133 -0.88 -23.45 21.50
N ASN A 134 -0.67 -22.48 20.59
CA ASN A 134 0.64 -21.99 20.23
C ASN A 134 1.08 -20.83 21.17
N HIS A 135 1.71 -21.21 22.28
CA HIS A 135 2.14 -20.28 23.33
C HIS A 135 3.36 -19.40 23.00
N GLU A 136 4.01 -19.60 21.85
CA GLU A 136 5.20 -18.81 21.50
C GLU A 136 4.85 -17.42 20.99
N GLY A 137 3.55 -17.13 20.79
CA GLY A 137 3.03 -15.81 20.47
C GLY A 137 3.71 -15.21 19.25
N GLN A 138 4.22 -16.04 18.32
CA GLN A 138 5.06 -15.63 17.20
C GLN A 138 4.27 -14.88 16.13
N TYR A 139 3.00 -15.21 15.98
CA TYR A 139 2.10 -14.63 15.00
C TYR A 139 0.85 -14.03 15.66
N PRO A 140 0.07 -13.20 14.97
CA PRO A 140 -1.25 -12.79 15.42
C PRO A 140 -2.15 -13.99 15.71
N ASP A 141 -3.08 -13.85 16.64
CA ASP A 141 -4.03 -14.93 17.02
C ASP A 141 -5.29 -14.96 16.16
N SER A 142 -5.54 -13.88 15.41
CA SER A 142 -6.73 -13.70 14.60
C SER A 142 -6.50 -12.70 13.48
N LEU A 143 -7.39 -12.73 12.49
CA LEU A 143 -7.39 -11.82 11.35
C LEU A 143 -8.82 -11.34 11.10
N VAL A 144 -9.03 -10.02 11.05
CA VAL A 144 -10.31 -9.45 10.59
C VAL A 144 -10.29 -9.29 9.07
N VAL A 145 -11.26 -9.86 8.37
CA VAL A 145 -11.35 -9.85 6.90
C VAL A 145 -12.77 -9.55 6.42
N PHE A 146 -12.85 -9.03 5.20
CA PHE A 146 -14.08 -8.91 4.43
C PHE A 146 -14.09 -10.00 3.36
N LEU A 147 -15.19 -10.76 3.29
CA LEU A 147 -15.38 -11.86 2.36
C LEU A 147 -16.61 -11.56 1.51
N ASP A 148 -16.40 -11.18 0.25
CA ASP A 148 -17.48 -10.89 -0.69
C ASP A 148 -17.80 -12.10 -1.58
N GLU A 149 -18.97 -12.09 -2.20
CA GLU A 149 -19.37 -13.15 -3.13
C GLU A 149 -18.34 -13.33 -4.26
N GLY A 150 -17.97 -14.59 -4.53
CA GLY A 150 -16.96 -14.94 -5.52
C GLY A 150 -15.52 -14.87 -5.01
N TYR A 151 -15.29 -14.44 -3.76
CA TYR A 151 -13.97 -14.55 -3.14
C TYR A 151 -13.68 -16.00 -2.78
N THR A 152 -12.39 -16.29 -2.56
CA THR A 152 -11.94 -17.58 -2.04
C THR A 152 -11.07 -17.37 -0.81
N LEU A 153 -11.27 -18.22 0.19
CA LEU A 153 -10.45 -18.28 1.39
C LEU A 153 -9.68 -19.60 1.37
N GLU A 154 -8.35 -19.51 1.35
CA GLU A 154 -7.48 -20.67 1.46
C GLU A 154 -6.89 -20.74 2.88
N THR A 155 -7.00 -21.92 3.48
CA THR A 155 -6.35 -22.28 4.73
C THR A 155 -5.30 -23.37 4.48
N GLN A 156 -4.06 -23.06 4.86
CA GLN A 156 -2.92 -23.97 4.73
C GLN A 156 -2.32 -24.30 6.10
N HIS A 157 -1.48 -25.35 6.15
CA HIS A 157 -0.93 -26.02 7.35
C HIS A 157 -1.92 -26.98 8.02
N ASP A 158 -1.68 -27.33 9.28
CA ASP A 158 -2.26 -28.50 9.95
C ASP A 158 -3.52 -28.18 10.77
N SER A 159 -4.00 -26.94 10.76
CA SER A 159 -5.24 -26.54 11.45
C SER A 159 -6.25 -25.85 10.51
N GLY A 160 -7.51 -26.23 10.69
CA GLY A 160 -8.67 -25.48 10.21
C GLY A 160 -8.86 -24.17 10.98
N VAL A 161 -9.92 -23.44 10.66
CA VAL A 161 -10.25 -22.15 11.24
C VAL A 161 -11.73 -22.04 11.59
N GLU A 162 -12.02 -21.27 12.63
CA GLU A 162 -13.34 -20.74 12.90
C GLU A 162 -13.45 -19.34 12.26
N LEU A 163 -14.56 -19.11 11.57
CA LEU A 163 -14.99 -17.79 11.11
C LEU A 163 -16.15 -17.34 11.99
N GLU A 164 -15.90 -16.31 12.78
CA GLU A 164 -16.94 -15.65 13.59
C GLU A 164 -17.36 -14.35 12.91
N PRO A 165 -18.66 -14.09 12.67
CA PRO A 165 -19.12 -12.81 12.16
C PRO A 165 -18.65 -11.69 13.08
N TYR A 166 -18.14 -10.62 12.49
CA TYR A 166 -17.59 -9.49 13.23
C TYR A 166 -18.59 -8.34 13.24
N GLU A 167 -19.07 -8.00 14.43
CA GLU A 167 -19.94 -6.84 14.66
C GLU A 167 -19.10 -5.55 14.72
N THR A 168 -19.52 -4.54 13.97
CA THR A 168 -18.89 -3.22 13.94
C THR A 168 -19.07 -2.52 15.29
N SER A 169 -17.97 -2.00 15.81
CA SER A 169 -17.96 -1.16 17.00
C SER A 169 -16.80 -0.20 16.95
N ASP A 170 -16.92 0.95 17.63
CA ASP A 170 -15.81 1.88 17.77
C ASP A 170 -14.64 1.20 18.49
N ILE A 171 -13.46 1.18 17.84
CA ILE A 171 -12.23 0.62 18.39
C ILE A 171 -11.14 1.70 18.58
N ASP A 172 -10.35 1.54 19.64
CA ASP A 172 -9.11 2.27 19.91
C ASP A 172 -7.87 1.37 19.84
N VAL A 173 -8.07 0.05 19.71
CA VAL A 173 -7.01 -0.94 19.50
C VAL A 173 -7.30 -1.68 18.20
N LEU A 174 -6.42 -1.50 17.23
CA LEU A 174 -6.53 -2.14 15.92
C LEU A 174 -5.75 -3.44 15.94
N THR A 175 -6.43 -4.56 15.72
CA THR A 175 -5.80 -5.88 15.60
C THR A 175 -5.49 -6.21 14.14
N THR A 176 -4.74 -7.28 13.89
CA THR A 176 -4.40 -7.70 12.52
C THR A 176 -5.63 -7.86 11.63
N GLY A 177 -5.59 -7.32 10.41
CA GLY A 177 -6.70 -7.38 9.47
C GLY A 177 -7.10 -6.03 8.89
N LEU A 178 -8.29 -6.01 8.29
CA LEU A 178 -8.89 -4.89 7.58
C LEU A 178 -9.90 -4.14 8.46
N TRP A 179 -9.82 -2.81 8.45
CA TRP A 179 -10.66 -1.89 9.23
C TRP A 179 -11.05 -0.68 8.40
N VAL A 180 -12.25 -0.16 8.59
CA VAL A 180 -12.79 0.94 7.79
C VAL A 180 -13.01 2.17 8.67
N VAL A 181 -12.39 3.29 8.31
CA VAL A 181 -12.59 4.58 8.96
C VAL A 181 -13.97 5.11 8.61
N GLY A 182 -14.69 5.63 9.60
CA GLY A 182 -16.11 5.98 9.53
C GLY A 182 -17.02 4.90 10.10
N GLU A 183 -16.59 3.64 10.05
CA GLU A 183 -17.35 2.48 10.54
C GLU A 183 -16.75 1.94 11.86
N ASP A 184 -15.45 1.63 11.86
CA ASP A 184 -14.72 1.07 13.01
C ASP A 184 -14.01 2.13 13.84
N ILE A 185 -13.53 3.16 13.15
CA ILE A 185 -12.66 4.20 13.71
C ILE A 185 -13.19 5.52 13.19
N PRO A 186 -13.62 6.47 14.05
CA PRO A 186 -14.05 7.77 13.57
C PRO A 186 -12.94 8.49 12.80
N GLU A 187 -13.27 9.26 11.76
CA GLU A 187 -12.27 10.09 11.06
C GLU A 187 -11.53 11.05 12.03
N GLY A 188 -10.29 11.40 11.66
CA GLY A 188 -9.49 12.37 12.40
C GLY A 188 -8.01 12.06 12.48
N VAL A 189 -7.33 12.79 13.37
CA VAL A 189 -5.88 12.67 13.60
C VAL A 189 -5.61 11.81 14.83
N TYR A 190 -4.71 10.86 14.68
CA TYR A 190 -4.36 9.89 15.71
C TYR A 190 -2.86 9.84 15.94
N ASP A 191 -2.48 9.68 17.20
CA ASP A 191 -1.15 9.23 17.58
C ASP A 191 -1.20 7.69 17.68
N ILE A 192 -0.41 7.02 16.85
CA ILE A 192 -0.32 5.55 16.79
C ILE A 192 0.78 5.09 17.73
N ASN A 193 0.45 4.17 18.65
CA ASN A 193 1.39 3.56 19.58
C ASN A 193 1.52 2.07 19.30
N VAL A 194 2.73 1.61 19.03
CA VAL A 194 3.04 0.19 18.82
C VAL A 194 3.58 -0.38 20.12
N PRO A 195 3.03 -1.50 20.65
CA PRO A 195 3.57 -2.16 21.83
C PRO A 195 5.06 -2.49 21.66
N ASN A 196 5.84 -2.39 22.74
CA ASN A 196 7.25 -2.75 22.69
C ASN A 196 7.43 -4.22 22.26
N THR A 197 8.13 -4.44 21.15
CA THR A 197 8.26 -5.74 20.50
C THR A 197 9.55 -5.83 19.69
N ASP A 198 10.15 -7.02 19.65
CA ASP A 198 11.30 -7.31 18.79
C ASP A 198 10.89 -7.64 17.34
N LYS A 199 9.58 -7.69 17.05
CA LYS A 199 9.01 -7.97 15.73
C LYS A 199 8.73 -6.71 14.95
N TYR A 200 8.54 -6.83 13.64
CA TYR A 200 8.05 -5.74 12.80
C TYR A 200 6.79 -6.16 12.06
N GLY A 201 6.01 -5.18 11.65
CA GLY A 201 4.87 -5.36 10.77
C GLY A 201 4.64 -4.14 9.90
N SER A 202 3.46 -4.05 9.33
CA SER A 202 3.08 -2.91 8.48
C SER A 202 1.67 -2.46 8.78
N LEU A 203 1.46 -1.15 8.79
CA LEU A 203 0.15 -0.53 8.65
C LEU A 203 0.09 0.09 7.26
N SER A 204 -0.85 -0.33 6.42
CA SER A 204 -1.17 0.37 5.18
C SER A 204 -2.57 0.98 5.22
N VAL A 205 -2.75 2.02 4.41
CA VAL A 205 -3.99 2.77 4.24
C VAL A 205 -4.28 2.85 2.75
N SER A 206 -5.51 2.54 2.36
CA SER A 206 -6.00 2.60 0.98
C SER A 206 -7.48 2.95 0.96
N ASN A 207 -7.95 3.68 -0.04
CA ASN A 207 -9.38 3.91 -0.27
C ASN A 207 -9.78 3.65 -1.73
N VAL A 208 -8.81 3.37 -2.59
CA VAL A 208 -8.98 3.10 -4.03
C VAL A 208 -8.40 1.73 -4.30
N VAL A 209 -9.10 0.94 -5.12
CA VAL A 209 -8.67 -0.40 -5.52
C VAL A 209 -7.27 -0.34 -6.14
N ASP A 210 -6.38 -1.24 -5.70
CA ASP A 210 -4.96 -1.32 -6.10
C ASP A 210 -4.07 -0.12 -5.79
N TYR A 211 -4.55 0.86 -5.02
CA TYR A 211 -3.78 2.05 -4.67
C TYR A 211 -3.63 2.22 -3.16
N GLU A 212 -2.44 1.91 -2.66
CA GLU A 212 -2.06 2.24 -1.28
C GLU A 212 -1.76 3.75 -1.19
N LYS A 213 -2.60 4.46 -0.43
CA LYS A 213 -2.37 5.87 -0.04
C LYS A 213 -1.06 6.00 0.73
N MET A 214 -0.78 5.02 1.60
CA MET A 214 0.43 4.98 2.41
C MET A 214 0.66 3.60 3.03
N GLN A 215 1.92 3.28 3.32
CA GLN A 215 2.34 2.11 4.08
C GLN A 215 3.53 2.48 4.98
N ILE A 216 3.47 2.11 6.26
CA ILE A 216 4.52 2.34 7.25
C ILE A 216 4.95 1.01 7.86
N ILE A 217 6.26 0.77 7.93
CA ILE A 217 6.83 -0.34 8.69
C ILE A 217 6.86 0.05 10.17
N ILE A 218 6.31 -0.80 11.02
CA ILE A 218 6.07 -0.53 12.44
C ILE A 218 6.67 -1.62 13.34
N GLY A 219 6.92 -1.30 14.60
CA GLY A 219 7.51 -2.21 15.59
C GLY A 219 9.03 -2.02 15.72
N SER A 220 9.78 -3.11 15.58
CA SER A 220 11.21 -3.18 15.90
C SER A 220 12.07 -2.24 15.05
N GLU A 221 12.77 -1.33 15.73
CA GLU A 221 13.74 -0.39 15.13
C GLU A 221 14.89 -1.12 14.43
N GLN A 222 15.24 -2.33 14.88
CA GLN A 222 16.28 -3.14 14.23
C GLN A 222 15.95 -3.44 12.77
N TYR A 223 14.65 -3.55 12.45
CA TYR A 223 14.15 -3.81 11.11
C TYR A 223 13.63 -2.53 10.42
N GLY A 224 13.95 -1.35 10.98
CA GLY A 224 13.51 -0.05 10.45
C GLY A 224 12.05 0.29 10.78
N GLY A 225 11.43 -0.43 11.72
CA GLY A 225 10.09 -0.13 12.21
C GLY A 225 10.08 1.12 13.09
N THR A 226 8.99 1.89 12.99
CA THR A 226 8.68 2.94 13.97
C THR A 226 7.73 2.40 15.04
N SER A 227 7.87 2.90 16.26
CA SER A 227 7.00 2.52 17.39
C SER A 227 5.94 3.57 17.74
N GLU A 228 6.11 4.81 17.24
CA GLU A 228 5.18 5.91 17.47
C GLU A 228 5.19 6.88 16.28
N PHE A 229 4.01 7.37 15.87
CA PHE A 229 3.87 8.40 14.84
C PHE A 229 2.46 8.99 14.83
N THR A 230 2.29 10.17 14.23
CA THR A 230 0.99 10.82 14.02
C THR A 230 0.52 10.64 12.58
N ILE A 231 -0.76 10.37 12.41
CA ILE A 231 -1.41 10.13 11.11
C ILE A 231 -2.82 10.73 11.08
N SER A 232 -3.29 11.15 9.91
CA SER A 232 -4.68 11.52 9.66
C SER A 232 -5.37 10.43 8.87
N PHE A 233 -6.58 10.06 9.29
CA PHE A 233 -7.48 9.18 8.56
C PHE A 233 -8.69 9.96 8.07
N ASP A 234 -9.06 9.71 6.82
CA ASP A 234 -10.25 10.25 6.19
C ASP A 234 -11.35 9.18 6.16
N ASP A 235 -12.62 9.59 6.18
CA ASP A 235 -13.76 8.69 6.01
C ASP A 235 -13.61 7.78 4.78
N GLY A 236 -13.86 6.48 4.95
CA GLY A 236 -13.67 5.46 3.90
C GLY A 236 -12.23 4.98 3.70
N ASP A 237 -11.23 5.50 4.43
CA ASP A 237 -9.90 4.89 4.46
C ASP A 237 -9.99 3.45 5.03
N VAL A 238 -9.42 2.49 4.32
CA VAL A 238 -9.26 1.10 4.76
C VAL A 238 -7.85 0.91 5.30
N LEU A 239 -7.76 0.50 6.55
CA LEU A 239 -6.52 0.22 7.27
C LEU A 239 -6.25 -1.29 7.24
N ASN A 240 -5.01 -1.67 6.92
CA ASN A 240 -4.56 -3.05 6.96
C ASN A 240 -3.35 -3.18 7.88
N LEU A 241 -3.53 -3.82 9.04
CA LEU A 241 -2.43 -4.18 9.94
C LEU A 241 -1.99 -5.61 9.68
N ARG A 242 -0.68 -5.79 9.46
CA ARG A 242 -0.06 -7.09 9.18
C ARG A 242 1.10 -7.37 10.12
N TYR A 243 1.32 -8.66 10.42
CA TYR A 243 2.43 -9.23 11.18
C TYR A 243 2.56 -8.82 12.66
N LEU A 244 1.81 -7.83 13.13
CA LEU A 244 1.71 -7.45 14.54
C LEU A 244 0.30 -7.72 15.06
N PRO A 245 0.17 -8.21 16.31
CA PRO A 245 -1.13 -8.59 16.87
C PRO A 245 -2.06 -7.39 17.07
N ASN A 246 -1.52 -6.25 17.48
CA ASN A 246 -2.28 -5.02 17.68
C ASN A 246 -1.39 -3.77 17.73
N ILE A 247 -2.04 -2.62 17.55
CA ILE A 247 -1.55 -1.27 17.83
C ILE A 247 -2.66 -0.45 18.52
N GLU A 248 -2.28 0.60 19.26
CA GLU A 248 -3.21 1.52 19.89
C GLU A 248 -3.33 2.82 19.07
N LEU A 249 -4.56 3.32 18.96
CA LEU A 249 -4.91 4.59 18.32
C LEU A 249 -5.39 5.57 19.38
N VAL A 250 -4.62 6.64 19.59
CA VAL A 250 -5.00 7.70 20.52
C VAL A 250 -5.46 8.91 19.72
N LYS A 251 -6.77 9.20 19.76
CA LYS A 251 -7.34 10.37 19.09
C LYS A 251 -6.77 11.66 19.67
N ARG A 252 -6.35 12.58 18.81
CA ARG A 252 -5.75 13.86 19.18
C ARG A 252 -6.76 14.99 19.38
#